data_AF-A0A7S0FJQ9-F1
#
_entry.id   AF-A0A7S0FJQ9-F1
#
_cell.length_a   1.000
_cell.length_b   1.000
_cell.length_c   1.000
_cell.angle_alpha   90.00
_cell.angle_beta   90.00
_cell.angle_gamma   90.00
#
_symmetry.space_group_name_H-M   'P 1'
#
loop_
_entity.id
_entity.type
_entity.pdbx_description
1 polymer ?
#
loop_
_entity_poly.entity_id
_entity_poly.type
_entity_poly.pdbx_seq_one_letter_code
_entity_poly.pdbx_strand_id
1 'polypeptide(L)'
;HFGSSGASKVCTASQFPVTRRTMGSNKPRGIRSARKLVIRRRSQRWADKDYKKANLGTKYKCNPFGGTSHAKGIVVEKIGIEAKQPNSAIRKCCRVQLIKNGK
;
A
#
# COMPACT_ATOMS: atom_id res chain seq x y z
N HIS A 1 -64.12 -39.28 -10.10
CA HIS A 1 -64.18 -37.81 -10.04
C HIS A 1 -62.74 -37.30 -9.98
N PHE A 2 -62.26 -36.80 -11.12
CA PHE A 2 -60.94 -36.21 -11.33
C PHE A 2 -60.89 -34.81 -10.71
N GLY A 3 -59.68 -34.34 -10.35
CA GLY A 3 -59.42 -32.90 -10.24
C GLY A 3 -58.58 -32.48 -9.05
N SER A 4 -57.29 -32.80 -9.09
CA SER A 4 -56.25 -32.12 -8.32
C SER A 4 -56.23 -30.62 -8.66
N SER A 5 -56.69 -29.76 -7.75
CA SER A 5 -56.50 -28.31 -7.85
C SER A 5 -55.08 -27.97 -7.41
N GLY A 6 -54.22 -27.71 -8.40
CA GLY A 6 -52.85 -27.27 -8.18
C GLY A 6 -52.82 -25.93 -7.45
N ALA A 7 -52.29 -25.93 -6.23
CA ALA A 7 -51.82 -24.73 -5.58
C ALA A 7 -50.58 -24.23 -6.34
N SER A 8 -50.81 -23.36 -7.32
CA SER A 8 -49.77 -22.56 -7.94
C SER A 8 -49.07 -21.75 -6.86
N LYS A 9 -47.85 -22.16 -6.51
CA LYS A 9 -46.87 -21.37 -5.78
C LYS A 9 -46.68 -20.06 -6.55
N VAL A 10 -47.39 -19.01 -6.13
CA VAL A 10 -46.98 -17.66 -6.46
C VAL A 10 -45.75 -17.41 -5.60
N CYS A 11 -44.59 -17.73 -6.14
CA CYS A 11 -43.34 -17.15 -5.68
C CYS A 11 -43.46 -15.65 -5.93
N THR A 12 -44.05 -14.92 -4.99
CA THR A 12 -43.84 -13.48 -4.89
C THR A 12 -42.37 -13.33 -4.51
N ALA A 13 -41.53 -13.24 -5.55
CA ALA A 13 -40.24 -12.60 -5.43
C ALA A 13 -40.54 -11.15 -5.00
N SER A 14 -40.68 -10.94 -3.69
CA SER A 14 -40.52 -9.63 -3.11
C SER A 14 -39.09 -9.25 -3.45
N GLN A 15 -38.97 -8.49 -4.53
CA GLN A 15 -37.77 -7.80 -4.93
C GLN A 15 -37.35 -6.98 -3.71
N PHE A 16 -36.44 -7.53 -2.89
CA PHE A 16 -35.69 -6.71 -1.96
C PHE A 16 -35.10 -5.60 -2.82
N PRO A 17 -35.41 -4.32 -2.58
CA PRO A 17 -34.72 -3.27 -3.29
C PRO A 17 -33.27 -3.43 -2.90
N VAL A 18 -32.45 -3.91 -3.83
CA VAL A 18 -31.00 -3.79 -3.77
C VAL A 18 -30.81 -2.28 -3.75
N THR A 19 -30.75 -1.70 -2.55
CA THR A 19 -30.54 -0.28 -2.36
C THR A 19 -29.17 -0.03 -2.95
N ARG A 20 -29.17 0.39 -4.21
CA ARG A 20 -28.01 0.90 -4.92
C ARG A 20 -27.51 2.01 -4.02
N ARG A 21 -26.46 1.75 -3.24
CA ARG A 21 -25.84 2.73 -2.35
C ARG A 21 -25.36 3.86 -3.25
N THR A 22 -26.20 4.84 -3.49
CA THR A 22 -25.81 6.11 -4.08
C THR A 22 -24.83 6.70 -3.09
N MET A 23 -23.54 6.55 -3.39
CA MET A 23 -22.47 7.16 -2.60
C MET A 23 -22.72 8.67 -2.61
N GLY A 24 -23.36 9.19 -1.56
CA GLY A 24 -23.49 10.62 -1.33
C GLY A 24 -22.12 11.28 -1.30
N SER A 25 -22.06 12.60 -1.49
CA SER A 25 -20.77 13.29 -1.62
C SER A 25 -19.89 13.04 -0.40
N ASN A 26 -18.78 12.32 -0.58
CA ASN A 26 -17.83 11.90 0.46
C ASN A 26 -17.10 13.08 1.16
N LYS A 27 -17.41 14.34 0.79
CA LYS A 27 -16.78 15.56 1.28
C LYS A 27 -17.84 16.66 1.45
N PRO A 28 -17.80 17.46 2.52
CA PRO A 28 -18.70 18.59 2.67
C PRO A 28 -18.48 19.63 1.56
N ARG A 29 -19.55 20.25 1.09
CA ARG A 29 -19.55 21.26 0.01
C ARG A 29 -20.01 22.65 0.47
N GLY A 30 -20.34 22.82 1.75
CA GLY A 30 -20.81 24.10 2.27
C GLY A 30 -19.72 25.17 2.30
N ILE A 31 -20.10 26.43 2.11
CA ILE A 31 -19.21 27.60 2.06
C ILE A 31 -18.34 27.77 3.34
N ARG A 32 -18.83 27.31 4.51
CA ARG A 32 -18.11 27.34 5.80
C ARG A 32 -17.42 26.02 6.17
N SER A 33 -17.15 25.11 5.22
CA SER A 33 -16.63 23.75 5.50
C SER A 33 -15.11 23.57 5.37
N ALA A 34 -14.36 24.67 5.15
CA ALA A 34 -12.91 24.64 4.87
C ALA A 34 -12.08 23.88 5.93
N ARG A 35 -12.33 24.10 7.22
CA ARG A 35 -11.59 23.45 8.32
C ARG A 35 -11.63 21.91 8.22
N LYS A 36 -12.82 21.35 7.99
CA LYS A 36 -13.02 19.90 7.85
C LYS A 36 -12.28 19.34 6.63
N LEU A 37 -12.29 20.07 5.51
CA LEU A 37 -11.56 19.67 4.29
C LEU A 37 -10.04 19.65 4.51
N VAL A 38 -9.49 20.64 5.20
CA VAL A 38 -8.06 20.71 5.53
C VAL A 38 -7.64 19.55 6.43
N ILE A 39 -8.37 19.32 7.53
CA ILE A 39 -8.08 18.23 8.47
C ILE A 39 -8.13 16.88 7.75
N ARG A 40 -9.18 16.66 6.94
CA ARG A 40 -9.33 15.44 6.15
C ARG A 40 -8.18 15.25 5.16
N ARG A 41 -7.69 16.31 4.50
CA ARG A 41 -6.53 16.18 3.60
C ARG A 41 -5.25 15.88 4.38
N ARG A 42 -5.05 16.49 5.56
CA ARG A 42 -3.89 16.22 6.43
C ARG A 42 -3.85 14.75 6.85
N SER A 43 -4.97 14.17 7.30
CA SER A 43 -5.02 12.76 7.68
C SER A 43 -4.82 11.84 6.48
N GLN A 44 -5.50 12.10 5.36
CA GLN A 44 -5.35 11.31 4.13
C GLN A 44 -3.94 11.38 3.52
N ARG A 45 -3.20 12.49 3.74
CA ARG A 45 -1.83 12.64 3.23
C ARG A 45 -0.87 11.60 3.81
N TRP A 46 -1.11 11.12 5.03
CA TRP A 46 -0.27 10.07 5.63
C TRP A 46 -0.42 8.68 5.00
N ALA A 47 -1.48 8.45 4.21
CA ALA A 47 -1.63 7.22 3.42
C ALA A 47 -0.74 7.22 2.17
N ASP A 48 -0.32 8.41 1.71
CA ASP A 48 0.61 8.56 0.59
C ASP A 48 2.01 8.06 1.00
N LYS A 49 2.54 7.10 0.23
CA LYS A 49 3.83 6.46 0.52
C LYS A 49 4.99 7.44 0.40
N ASP A 50 4.93 8.38 -0.53
CA ASP A 50 6.01 9.34 -0.77
C ASP A 50 6.06 10.38 0.34
N TYR A 51 4.90 10.90 0.74
CA TYR A 51 4.79 11.77 1.90
C TYR A 51 5.25 11.06 3.18
N LYS A 52 4.80 9.82 3.39
CA LYS A 52 5.21 8.99 4.52
C LYS A 52 6.74 8.83 4.55
N LYS A 53 7.37 8.49 3.42
CA LYS A 53 8.82 8.27 3.29
C LYS A 53 9.63 9.54 3.56
N ALA A 54 9.16 10.70 3.10
CA ALA A 54 9.82 11.98 3.34
C ALA A 54 9.72 12.41 4.81
N ASN A 55 8.56 12.24 5.43
CA ASN A 55 8.26 12.82 6.75
C ASN A 55 8.60 11.91 7.95
N LEU A 56 8.70 10.58 7.81
CA LEU A 56 9.04 9.69 8.93
C LEU A 56 10.53 9.65 9.29
N GLY A 57 11.41 10.27 8.48
CA GLY A 57 12.85 10.25 8.72
C GLY A 57 13.51 8.87 8.61
N THR A 58 12.75 7.83 8.20
CA THR A 58 13.22 6.45 8.01
C THR A 58 14.44 6.40 7.10
N LYS A 59 14.48 7.26 6.07
CA LYS A 59 15.62 7.41 5.13
C LYS A 59 16.97 7.63 5.83
N TYR A 60 17.00 8.29 6.99
CA TYR A 60 18.24 8.57 7.70
C TYR A 60 18.57 7.50 8.75
N LYS A 61 17.55 6.92 9.38
CA LYS A 61 17.73 5.94 10.45
C LYS A 61 18.05 4.53 9.93
N CYS A 62 17.37 4.08 8.87
CA CYS A 62 17.49 2.70 8.39
C CYS A 62 18.48 2.53 7.24
N ASN A 63 18.80 3.60 6.50
CA ASN A 63 19.71 3.53 5.37
C ASN A 63 21.15 3.34 5.87
N PRO A 64 21.90 2.31 5.44
CA PRO A 64 23.30 2.15 5.81
C PRO A 64 24.17 3.36 5.42
N PHE A 65 23.80 4.09 4.36
CA PHE A 65 24.51 5.32 3.96
C PHE A 65 24.07 6.58 4.72
N GLY A 66 23.06 6.53 5.58
CA GLY A 66 22.63 7.68 6.41
C GLY A 66 22.15 8.90 5.61
N GLY A 67 21.82 8.74 4.33
CA GLY A 67 21.37 9.84 3.45
C GLY A 67 22.44 10.39 2.50
N THR A 68 23.69 9.96 2.59
CA THR A 68 24.75 10.30 1.62
C THR A 68 24.60 9.50 0.32
N SER A 69 25.04 10.06 -0.80
CA SER A 69 25.12 9.35 -2.10
C SER A 69 26.17 8.25 -2.11
N HIS A 70 27.31 8.44 -1.43
CA HIS A 70 28.44 7.52 -1.43
C HIS A 70 29.00 7.27 -0.01
N ALA A 71 29.77 6.19 0.14
CA ALA A 71 30.50 5.86 1.36
C ALA A 71 31.76 5.05 1.05
N LYS A 72 32.76 5.15 1.94
CA LYS A 72 33.97 4.35 1.92
C LYS A 72 33.83 3.15 2.87
N GLY A 73 34.39 2.01 2.48
CA GLY A 73 34.34 0.78 3.28
C GLY A 73 35.48 -0.17 2.99
N ILE A 74 35.61 -1.18 3.85
CA ILE A 74 36.62 -2.25 3.77
C ILE A 74 35.91 -3.54 3.34
N VAL A 75 36.53 -4.29 2.43
CA VAL A 75 36.00 -5.58 1.96
C VAL A 75 36.26 -6.66 2.99
N VAL A 76 35.24 -7.42 3.36
CA VAL A 76 35.33 -8.52 4.32
C VAL A 76 35.43 -9.86 3.59
N GLU A 77 34.51 -10.13 2.65
CA GLU A 77 34.45 -11.41 1.95
C GLU A 77 33.91 -11.26 0.52
N LYS A 78 34.30 -12.21 -0.35
CA LYS A 78 33.81 -12.33 -1.72
C LYS A 78 32.61 -13.29 -1.75
N ILE A 79 31.51 -12.88 -2.35
CA ILE A 79 30.25 -13.63 -2.40
C ILE A 79 29.83 -13.81 -3.87
N GLY A 80 29.27 -14.97 -4.21
CA GLY A 80 28.57 -15.19 -5.47
C GLY A 80 27.06 -15.24 -5.21
N ILE A 81 26.31 -14.26 -5.71
CA ILE A 81 24.84 -14.27 -5.61
C ILE A 81 24.28 -14.88 -6.89
N GLU A 82 23.47 -15.93 -6.74
CA GLU A 82 22.74 -16.53 -7.85
C GLU A 82 21.66 -15.58 -8.36
N ALA A 83 21.45 -15.55 -9.68
CA ALA A 83 20.38 -14.79 -10.28
C ALA A 83 19.01 -15.38 -9.89
N LYS A 84 17.99 -14.52 -9.77
CA LYS A 84 16.61 -15.01 -9.64
C LYS A 84 16.22 -15.74 -10.93
N GLN A 85 15.56 -16.89 -10.78
CA GLN A 85 14.94 -17.66 -11.87
C GLN A 85 14.14 -16.69 -12.77
N PRO A 86 14.16 -16.81 -14.11
CA PRO A 86 14.50 -17.98 -14.95
C PRO A 86 15.95 -18.09 -15.44
N ASN A 87 16.85 -17.19 -15.04
CA ASN A 87 18.24 -17.19 -15.54
C ASN A 87 19.18 -17.96 -14.60
N SER A 88 20.11 -18.73 -15.15
CA SER A 88 21.19 -19.41 -14.42
C SER A 88 22.52 -18.67 -14.59
N ALA A 89 22.81 -17.74 -13.67
CA ALA A 89 24.08 -17.00 -13.66
C ALA A 89 24.48 -16.59 -12.24
N ILE A 90 25.80 -16.54 -11.97
CA ILE A 90 26.36 -16.11 -10.68
C ILE A 90 26.93 -14.69 -10.83
N ARG A 91 26.42 -13.74 -10.03
CA ARG A 91 26.93 -12.36 -9.97
C ARG A 91 28.01 -12.25 -8.89
N LYS A 92 29.22 -11.86 -9.29
CA LYS A 92 30.33 -11.61 -8.36
C LYS A 92 30.02 -10.36 -7.54
N CYS A 93 30.04 -10.48 -6.22
CA CYS A 93 29.81 -9.38 -5.29
C CYS A 93 30.74 -9.49 -4.07
N CYS A 94 30.79 -8.43 -3.28
CA CYS A 94 31.61 -8.37 -2.07
C CYS A 94 30.77 -7.83 -0.91
N ARG A 95 30.96 -8.36 0.29
CA ARG A 95 30.44 -7.73 1.51
C ARG A 95 31.43 -6.69 2.01
N VAL A 96 30.92 -5.49 2.28
CA VAL A 96 31.72 -4.31 2.63
C VAL A 96 31.22 -3.73 3.93
N GLN A 97 32.12 -3.48 4.87
CA GLN A 97 31.85 -2.77 6.12
C GLN A 97 32.18 -1.28 5.94
N LEU A 98 31.23 -0.41 6.25
CA LEU A 98 31.36 1.05 6.14
C LEU A 98 32.17 1.62 7.29
N ILE A 99 33.17 2.44 6.96
CA ILE A 99 34.05 3.07 7.97
C ILE A 99 33.25 4.00 8.90
N LYS A 100 32.27 4.73 8.35
CA LYS A 100 31.51 5.75 9.10
C LYS A 100 30.57 5.19 10.17
N ASN A 101 30.06 3.97 9.99
CA ASN A 101 28.99 3.41 10.83
C ASN A 101 29.35 2.02 11.39
N GLY A 102 30.46 1.41 10.98
CA GLY A 102 30.82 0.03 11.32
C GLY A 102 29.85 -1.04 10.82
N LYS A 103 28.86 -0.63 10.01
CA LYS A 103 27.82 -1.48 9.40
C LYS A 103 28.24 -2.02 8.06
#